data_AF-A0A106BWD1-F1
#
_entry.id   AF-A0A106BWD1-F1
#
_cell.length_a   1.000
_cell.length_b   1.000
_cell.length_c   1.000
_cell.angle_alpha   90.00
_cell.angle_beta   90.00
_cell.angle_gamma   90.00
#
_symmetry.space_group_name_H-M   'P 1'
#
loop_
_entity.id
_entity.type
_entity.pdbx_description
1 polymer ?
#
loop_
_entity_poly.entity_id
_entity_poly.type
_entity_poly.pdbx_seq_one_letter_code
_entity_poly.pdbx_strand_id
1 'polypeptide(L)'
;MALPALVLLALVAFAAALLGSPHAGRAAALHLILAVGAMPLIFGAMSHFIPVLTRTRIASTGLLSIPVLALAGGALVVGALSLPGLFWGRYAGALLALTAAGALLAWSRRRRAGMLGRPHPCLAWYDAALACLVLALLAILASAIWPQQTIALHHLHLHLNTLGFVGLTAVSTLAVLLPTVAGRPDPQVGPRLRRDLPWAIAGTLLVAVGSAWFGPLAWIGGALWVIPLVRLGASWLRLYRAEILARHGAAPLLAAALGGLALSMIFGAINVIPAAGAFRATEPALAFVSGFMLPLVSGAASQLLPVWLHPGVQSSWHTELRDRLGHYGGARAVLFCLGGIAAGMGHKWGLLLGAATLIWFLLQAGAALLQAYVIQKRNPS
;
A
#
# COMPACT_ATOMS: atom_id res chain seq x y z
N MET A 1 3.45 10.41 17.69
CA MET A 1 2.73 11.53 17.04
C MET A 1 2.87 11.57 15.50
N ALA A 2 3.84 10.91 14.86
CA ALA A 2 3.99 10.99 13.40
C ALA A 2 2.97 10.18 12.56
N LEU A 3 2.51 9.01 13.04
CA LEU A 3 1.65 8.11 12.26
C LEU A 3 0.29 8.70 11.84
N PRO A 4 -0.50 9.33 12.74
CA PRO A 4 -1.75 9.96 12.33
C PRO A 4 -1.56 11.02 11.25
N ALA A 5 -0.50 11.82 11.35
CA ALA A 5 -0.15 12.83 10.35
C ALA A 5 0.19 12.19 8.99
N LEU A 6 0.94 11.08 8.98
CA LEU A 6 1.25 10.34 7.74
C LEU A 6 0.00 9.74 7.09
N VAL A 7 -0.97 9.26 7.87
CA VAL A 7 -2.27 8.79 7.35
C VAL A 7 -3.03 9.93 6.67
N LEU A 8 -3.18 11.06 7.36
CA LEU A 8 -3.88 12.22 6.83
C LEU A 8 -3.18 12.75 5.57
N LEU A 9 -1.85 12.87 5.61
CA LEU A 9 -1.04 13.27 4.46
C LEU A 9 -1.24 12.32 3.28
N ALA A 10 -1.25 10.99 3.50
CA ALA A 10 -1.48 10.03 2.44
C ALA A 10 -2.88 10.17 1.83
N LEU A 11 -3.93 10.29 2.66
CA LEU A 11 -5.30 10.47 2.17
C LEU A 11 -5.46 11.78 1.38
N VAL A 12 -4.86 12.88 1.86
CA VAL A 12 -4.86 14.17 1.15
C VAL A 12 -4.08 14.09 -0.15
N ALA A 13 -2.89 13.48 -0.15
CA ALA A 13 -2.10 13.29 -1.37
C ALA A 13 -2.85 12.44 -2.41
N PHE A 14 -3.59 11.41 -1.97
CA PHE A 14 -4.40 10.60 -2.86
C PHE A 14 -5.56 11.41 -3.45
N ALA A 15 -6.28 12.16 -2.63
CA ALA A 15 -7.37 13.02 -3.10
C ALA A 15 -6.86 14.10 -4.08
N ALA A 16 -5.76 14.78 -3.73
CA ALA A 16 -5.12 15.77 -4.59
C ALA A 16 -4.66 15.18 -5.92
N ALA A 17 -4.05 13.99 -5.92
CA ALA A 17 -3.63 13.31 -7.14
C ALA A 17 -4.82 12.94 -8.03
N LEU A 18 -5.92 12.44 -7.46
CA LEU A 18 -7.09 12.04 -8.24
C LEU A 18 -7.83 13.24 -8.83
N LEU A 19 -8.00 14.32 -8.05
CA LEU A 19 -8.62 15.57 -8.52
C LEU A 19 -7.74 16.33 -9.50
N GLY A 20 -6.42 16.29 -9.31
CA GLY A 20 -5.42 16.93 -10.17
C GLY A 20 -5.09 16.13 -11.44
N SER A 21 -5.39 14.83 -11.48
CA SER A 21 -5.11 13.93 -12.61
C SER A 21 -5.53 14.45 -14.00
N PRO A 22 -6.67 15.17 -14.16
CA PRO A 22 -7.03 15.74 -15.46
C PRO A 22 -6.09 16.86 -15.95
N HIS A 23 -5.34 17.48 -15.05
CA HIS A 23 -4.50 18.66 -15.30
C HIS A 23 -3.01 18.39 -15.14
N ALA A 24 -2.64 17.34 -14.38
CA ALA A 24 -1.27 16.95 -14.11
C ALA A 24 -0.84 15.76 -14.99
N GLY A 25 0.46 15.66 -15.27
CA GLY A 25 1.01 14.48 -15.94
C GLY A 25 0.71 13.20 -15.14
N ARG A 26 0.29 12.13 -15.83
CA ARG A 26 -0.06 10.84 -15.21
C ARG A 26 1.02 10.31 -14.26
N ALA A 27 2.28 10.44 -14.66
CA ALA A 27 3.41 10.03 -13.82
C ALA A 27 3.48 10.83 -12.51
N ALA A 28 3.27 12.15 -12.55
CA ALA A 28 3.28 13.00 -11.36
C ALA A 28 2.13 12.62 -10.40
N ALA A 29 0.92 12.40 -10.91
CA ALA A 29 -0.21 11.97 -10.10
C ALA A 29 0.04 10.61 -9.42
N LEU A 30 0.59 9.63 -10.15
CA LEU A 30 0.94 8.33 -9.59
C LEU A 30 2.07 8.43 -8.54
N HIS A 31 3.07 9.29 -8.75
CA HIS A 31 4.12 9.51 -7.75
C HIS A 31 3.62 10.29 -6.52
N LEU A 32 2.65 11.19 -6.69
CA LEU A 32 2.00 11.84 -5.54
C LEU A 32 1.27 10.81 -4.67
N ILE A 33 0.60 9.82 -5.28
CA ILE A 33 -0.01 8.70 -4.55
C ILE A 33 1.08 7.81 -3.92
N LEU A 34 2.01 7.29 -4.72
CA LEU A 34 2.88 6.21 -4.27
C LEU A 34 4.09 6.71 -3.48
N ALA A 35 4.77 7.76 -3.93
CA ALA A 35 6.01 8.24 -3.35
C ALA A 35 5.80 9.28 -2.24
N VAL A 36 4.80 10.15 -2.35
CA VAL A 36 4.47 11.16 -1.32
C VAL A 36 3.49 10.61 -0.29
N GLY A 37 2.43 9.93 -0.72
CA GLY A 37 1.43 9.38 0.19
C GLY A 37 1.83 8.02 0.78
N ALA A 38 1.94 6.99 -0.07
CA ALA A 38 2.03 5.60 0.39
C ALA A 38 3.39 5.26 1.02
N MET A 39 4.51 5.62 0.39
CA MET A 39 5.86 5.24 0.84
C MET A 39 6.18 5.75 2.26
N PRO A 40 5.97 7.05 2.60
CA PRO A 40 6.20 7.54 3.96
C PRO A 40 5.27 6.88 4.99
N LEU A 41 4.01 6.66 4.62
CA LEU A 41 3.04 5.94 5.46
C LEU A 41 3.49 4.50 5.73
N ILE A 42 3.95 3.77 4.70
CA ILE A 42 4.47 2.41 4.81
C ILE A 42 5.70 2.39 5.72
N PHE A 43 6.64 3.32 5.56
CA PHE A 43 7.83 3.40 6.41
C PHE A 43 7.49 3.71 7.87
N GLY A 44 6.55 4.62 8.10
CA GLY A 44 6.01 4.88 9.43
C GLY A 44 5.39 3.61 10.03
N ALA A 45 4.51 2.94 9.28
CA ALA A 45 3.83 1.73 9.72
C ALA A 45 4.82 0.58 10.01
N MET A 46 5.80 0.35 9.15
CA MET A 46 6.87 -0.63 9.38
C MET A 46 7.67 -0.29 10.65
N SER A 47 8.06 0.98 10.84
CA SER A 47 8.78 1.40 12.04
C SER A 47 7.99 1.14 13.33
N HIS A 48 6.66 1.22 13.26
CA HIS A 48 5.76 0.90 14.36
C HIS A 48 5.57 -0.61 14.57
N PHE A 49 5.40 -1.38 13.49
CA PHE A 49 5.09 -2.81 13.57
C PHE A 49 6.31 -3.71 13.77
N ILE A 50 7.50 -3.33 13.29
CA ILE A 50 8.72 -4.14 13.44
C ILE A 50 8.99 -4.48 14.93
N PRO A 51 8.94 -3.54 15.88
CA PRO A 51 9.07 -3.86 17.31
C PRO A 51 8.05 -4.91 17.80
N VAL A 52 6.81 -4.83 17.33
CA VAL A 52 5.73 -5.79 17.67
C VAL A 52 6.04 -7.17 17.09
N LEU A 53 6.42 -7.24 15.81
CA LEU A 53 6.76 -8.49 15.11
C LEU A 53 8.03 -9.16 15.65
N THR A 54 8.91 -8.37 16.27
CA THR A 54 10.15 -8.83 16.89
C THR A 54 10.03 -9.03 18.41
N ARG A 55 8.91 -8.63 19.03
CA ARG A 55 8.72 -8.61 20.49
C ARG A 55 9.87 -7.88 21.22
N THR A 56 10.29 -6.75 20.65
CA THR A 56 11.38 -5.93 21.19
C THR A 56 10.87 -4.56 21.64
N ARG A 57 11.73 -3.78 22.31
CA ARG A 57 11.41 -2.41 22.78
C ARG A 57 10.96 -1.52 21.62
N ILE A 58 10.23 -0.45 21.93
CA ILE A 58 9.75 0.51 20.93
C ILE A 58 10.88 1.06 20.04
N ALA A 59 10.51 1.56 18.86
CA ALA A 59 11.45 2.26 17.99
C ALA A 59 11.99 3.53 18.67
N SER A 60 13.28 3.83 18.46
CA SER A 60 13.87 5.08 18.95
C SER A 60 13.35 6.28 18.15
N THR A 61 13.37 7.46 18.76
CA THR A 61 12.89 8.71 18.14
C THR A 61 13.62 9.05 16.84
N GLY A 62 14.88 8.64 16.69
CA GLY A 62 15.67 8.82 15.47
C GLY A 62 15.05 8.16 14.22
N LEU A 63 14.21 7.12 14.38
CA LEU A 63 13.50 6.51 13.25
C LEU A 63 12.42 7.40 12.63
N LEU A 64 12.02 8.48 13.30
CA LEU A 64 11.08 9.45 12.73
C LEU A 64 11.67 10.16 11.49
N SER A 65 12.99 10.20 11.35
CA SER A 65 13.66 10.73 10.15
C SER A 65 13.38 9.90 8.88
N ILE A 66 13.14 8.60 9.00
CA ILE A 66 12.95 7.69 7.86
C ILE A 66 11.73 8.08 7.00
N PRO A 67 10.50 8.20 7.55
CA PRO A 67 9.36 8.63 6.76
C PRO A 67 9.49 10.08 6.25
N VAL A 68 10.23 10.95 6.95
CA VAL A 68 10.48 12.33 6.49
C VAL A 68 11.42 12.35 5.28
N LEU A 69 12.50 11.57 5.29
CA LEU A 69 13.40 11.41 4.15
C LEU A 69 12.66 10.84 2.93
N ALA A 70 11.80 9.85 3.15
CA ALA A 70 10.95 9.29 2.11
C ALA A 70 9.98 10.33 1.53
N LEU A 71 9.36 11.16 2.39
CA LEU A 71 8.47 12.23 1.98
C LEU A 71 9.20 13.29 1.15
N ALA A 72 10.37 13.74 1.61
CA ALA A 72 11.22 14.67 0.89
C ALA A 72 11.64 14.11 -0.48
N GLY A 73 12.01 12.83 -0.53
CA GLY A 73 12.33 12.15 -1.78
C GLY A 73 11.15 12.08 -2.74
N GLY A 74 9.96 11.72 -2.25
CA GLY A 74 8.73 11.71 -3.05
C GLY A 74 8.37 13.10 -3.58
N ALA A 75 8.49 14.14 -2.76
CA ALA A 75 8.21 15.52 -3.14
C ALA A 75 9.17 16.01 -4.24
N LEU A 76 10.46 15.69 -4.14
CA LEU A 76 11.44 16.00 -5.18
C LEU A 76 11.12 15.31 -6.51
N VAL A 77 10.68 14.05 -6.49
CA VAL A 77 10.28 13.33 -7.71
C VAL A 77 9.03 13.96 -8.33
N VAL A 78 8.00 14.27 -7.54
CA VAL A 78 6.79 14.95 -8.03
C VAL A 78 7.15 16.32 -8.62
N GLY A 79 8.03 17.07 -7.96
CA GLY A 79 8.56 18.34 -8.46
C GLY A 79 9.29 18.17 -9.80
N ALA A 80 10.18 17.17 -9.91
CA ALA A 80 10.91 16.88 -11.14
C ALA A 80 10.00 16.49 -12.32
N LEU A 81 8.85 15.86 -12.03
CA LEU A 81 7.85 15.48 -13.03
C LEU A 81 6.90 16.62 -13.40
N SER A 82 6.83 17.67 -12.58
CA SER A 82 5.88 18.79 -12.75
C SER A 82 6.56 20.08 -13.21
N LEU A 83 7.85 20.25 -12.93
CA LEU A 83 8.62 21.46 -13.20
C LEU A 83 9.82 21.14 -14.11
N PRO A 84 9.87 21.68 -15.35
CA PRO A 84 10.93 21.36 -16.31
C PRO A 84 12.36 21.60 -15.80
N GLY A 85 12.56 22.62 -14.96
CA GLY A 85 13.88 22.99 -14.41
C GLY A 85 14.40 22.07 -13.29
N LEU A 86 13.57 21.16 -12.77
CA LEU A 86 13.90 20.33 -11.59
C LEU A 86 14.27 18.88 -11.96
N PHE A 87 14.83 18.66 -13.15
CA PHE A 87 15.11 17.30 -13.67
C PHE A 87 16.00 16.44 -12.75
N TRP A 88 16.89 17.06 -11.97
CA TRP A 88 17.77 16.38 -11.01
C TRP A 88 17.02 15.83 -9.79
N GLY A 89 15.81 16.35 -9.52
CA GLY A 89 14.97 15.95 -8.40
C GLY A 89 14.58 14.46 -8.45
N ARG A 90 14.54 13.84 -9.63
CA ARG A 90 14.30 12.39 -9.76
C ARG A 90 15.42 11.54 -9.14
N TYR A 91 16.67 11.96 -9.31
CA TYR A 91 17.84 11.23 -8.82
C TYR A 91 18.12 11.55 -7.35
N ALA A 92 18.02 12.82 -6.96
CA ALA A 92 18.10 13.22 -5.56
C ALA A 92 16.97 12.56 -4.74
N GLY A 93 15.75 12.53 -5.26
CA GLY A 93 14.63 11.85 -4.64
C GLY A 93 14.84 10.34 -4.51
N ALA A 94 15.38 9.70 -5.56
CA ALA A 94 15.74 8.29 -5.50
C ALA A 94 16.82 8.00 -4.45
N LEU A 95 17.83 8.86 -4.30
CA LEU A 95 18.88 8.71 -3.30
C LEU A 95 18.33 8.85 -1.88
N LEU A 96 17.49 9.85 -1.60
CA LEU A 96 16.87 10.03 -0.29
C LEU A 96 16.00 8.82 0.09
N ALA A 97 15.16 8.35 -0.84
CA ALA A 97 14.34 7.17 -0.63
C ALA A 97 15.19 5.91 -0.43
N LEU A 98 16.33 5.79 -1.14
CA LEU A 98 17.25 4.66 -1.03
C LEU A 98 17.93 4.64 0.34
N THR A 99 18.38 5.80 0.82
CA THR A 99 18.94 5.94 2.17
C THR A 99 17.90 5.57 3.23
N ALA A 100 16.67 6.05 3.10
CA ALA A 100 15.60 5.74 4.04
C ALA A 100 15.24 4.23 4.04
N ALA A 101 15.08 3.63 2.86
CA ALA A 101 14.79 2.20 2.69
C ALA A 101 15.93 1.32 3.24
N GLY A 102 17.18 1.65 2.90
CA GLY A 102 18.37 0.95 3.37
C GLY A 102 18.56 1.06 4.88
N ALA A 103 18.35 2.25 5.46
CA ALA A 103 18.40 2.45 6.90
C ALA A 103 17.34 1.62 7.64
N LEU A 104 16.10 1.61 7.15
CA LEU A 104 15.01 0.82 7.74
C LEU A 104 15.27 -0.68 7.63
N LEU A 105 15.76 -1.15 6.47
CA LEU A 105 16.12 -2.56 6.26
C LEU A 105 17.27 -3.00 7.17
N ALA A 106 18.34 -2.19 7.25
CA ALA A 106 19.47 -2.46 8.14
C ALA A 106 19.05 -2.46 9.61
N TRP A 107 18.16 -1.55 10.01
CA TRP A 107 17.61 -1.53 11.36
C TRP A 107 16.73 -2.75 11.65
N SER A 108 15.85 -3.14 10.71
CA SER A 108 15.02 -4.36 10.81
C SER A 108 15.88 -5.61 11.02
N ARG A 109 16.93 -5.79 10.20
CA ARG A 109 17.86 -6.92 10.28
C ARG A 109 18.65 -6.95 11.58
N ARG A 110 19.16 -5.80 12.04
CA ARG A 110 19.85 -5.68 13.34
C ARG A 110 18.94 -6.06 14.50
N ARG A 111 17.66 -5.66 14.46
CA ARG A 111 16.68 -6.08 15.46
C ARG A 111 16.41 -7.58 15.43
N ARG A 112 16.19 -8.16 14.25
CA ARG A 112 16.03 -9.62 14.10
C ARG A 112 17.21 -10.38 14.73
N ALA A 113 18.44 -9.92 14.52
CA ALA A 113 19.63 -10.57 15.07
C ALA A 113 19.70 -10.53 16.61
N GLY A 114 19.14 -9.48 17.23
CA GLY A 114 19.11 -9.33 18.69
C GLY A 114 17.92 -9.97 19.39
N MET A 115 17.10 -10.76 18.70
CA MET A 115 15.89 -11.37 19.28
C MET A 115 16.14 -12.70 19.97
N LEU A 116 15.36 -12.96 21.02
CA LEU A 116 15.18 -14.31 21.55
C LEU A 116 14.06 -15.03 20.80
N GLY A 117 14.39 -16.16 20.18
CA GLY A 117 13.47 -16.97 19.36
C GLY A 117 13.25 -16.40 17.95
N ARG A 118 12.24 -16.93 17.25
CA ARG A 118 11.98 -16.56 15.85
C ARG A 118 11.01 -15.37 15.74
N PRO A 119 11.27 -14.39 14.87
CA PRO A 119 10.32 -13.31 14.60
C PRO A 119 9.05 -13.82 13.92
N HIS A 120 7.99 -13.02 14.03
CA HIS A 120 6.80 -13.26 13.25
C HIS A 120 7.13 -13.22 11.73
N PRO A 121 6.61 -14.15 10.91
CA PRO A 121 6.95 -14.26 9.48
C PRO A 121 6.71 -13.00 8.65
N CYS A 122 5.76 -12.15 9.05
CA CYS A 122 5.51 -10.85 8.41
C CYS A 122 6.78 -9.98 8.32
N LEU A 123 7.72 -10.10 9.27
CA LEU A 123 8.98 -9.36 9.21
C LEU A 123 9.80 -9.68 7.94
N ALA A 124 9.80 -10.95 7.51
CA ALA A 124 10.51 -11.35 6.29
C ALA A 124 9.86 -10.77 5.01
N TRP A 125 8.54 -10.56 5.02
CA TRP A 125 7.84 -9.88 3.94
C TRP A 125 8.19 -8.40 3.89
N TYR A 126 8.29 -7.72 5.04
CA TYR A 126 8.76 -6.33 5.10
C TYR A 126 10.20 -6.18 4.61
N ASP A 127 11.10 -7.07 5.03
CA ASP A 127 12.48 -7.06 4.55
C ASP A 127 12.57 -7.27 3.03
N ALA A 128 11.75 -8.17 2.48
CA ALA A 128 11.67 -8.43 1.04
C ALA A 128 11.09 -7.22 0.27
N ALA A 129 10.06 -6.59 0.81
CA ALA A 129 9.48 -5.36 0.26
C ALA A 129 10.50 -4.22 0.21
N LEU A 130 11.26 -4.01 1.29
CA LEU A 130 12.33 -3.01 1.36
C LEU A 130 13.48 -3.34 0.40
N ALA A 131 13.85 -4.62 0.25
CA ALA A 131 14.84 -5.03 -0.74
C ALA A 131 14.37 -4.75 -2.17
N CYS A 132 13.08 -5.00 -2.49
CA CYS A 132 12.51 -4.65 -3.79
C CYS A 132 12.54 -3.13 -4.02
N LEU A 133 12.22 -2.32 -3.01
CA LEU A 133 12.31 -0.86 -3.11
C LEU A 133 13.75 -0.39 -3.37
N VAL A 134 14.73 -0.94 -2.64
CA VAL A 134 16.15 -0.65 -2.87
C VAL A 134 16.55 -0.94 -4.31
N LEU A 135 16.20 -2.13 -4.83
CA LEU A 135 16.47 -2.50 -6.23
C LEU A 135 15.76 -1.56 -7.23
N ALA A 136 14.51 -1.18 -6.95
CA ALA A 136 13.75 -0.27 -7.80
C ALA A 136 14.38 1.13 -7.88
N LEU A 137 14.92 1.63 -6.77
CA LEU A 137 15.57 2.94 -6.71
C LEU A 137 16.95 2.90 -7.36
N LEU A 138 17.71 1.81 -7.17
CA LEU A 138 18.95 1.57 -7.90
C LEU A 138 18.73 1.51 -9.41
N ALA A 139 17.59 0.98 -9.89
CA ALA A 139 17.25 1.01 -11.32
C ALA A 139 17.09 2.45 -11.86
N ILE A 140 16.48 3.35 -11.08
CA ILE A 140 16.38 4.78 -11.46
C ILE A 140 17.75 5.44 -11.49
N LEU A 141 18.60 5.17 -10.49
CA LEU A 141 19.96 5.71 -10.49
C LEU A 141 20.80 5.15 -11.66
N ALA A 142 20.66 3.87 -11.96
CA ALA A 142 21.32 3.24 -13.10
C ALA A 142 20.88 3.83 -14.45
N SER A 143 19.62 4.30 -14.56
CA SER A 143 19.15 4.96 -15.78
C SER A 143 19.90 6.26 -16.11
N ALA A 144 20.55 6.88 -15.12
CA ALA A 144 21.38 8.07 -15.34
C ALA A 144 22.67 7.74 -16.12
N ILE A 145 23.19 6.52 -15.96
CA ILE A 145 24.46 6.07 -16.57
C ILE A 145 24.26 5.12 -17.75
N TRP A 146 23.07 4.51 -17.88
CA TRP A 146 22.67 3.68 -19.03
C TRP A 146 21.40 4.20 -19.71
N PRO A 147 21.51 5.27 -20.51
CA PRO A 147 20.37 5.84 -21.23
C PRO A 147 19.64 4.84 -22.12
N GLN A 148 20.38 3.90 -22.73
CA GLN A 148 19.84 2.87 -23.64
C GLN A 148 18.87 1.91 -22.94
N GLN A 149 19.02 1.73 -21.63
CA GLN A 149 18.19 0.83 -20.82
C GLN A 149 17.11 1.58 -20.02
N THR A 150 16.93 2.90 -20.23
CA THR A 150 16.03 3.74 -19.42
C THR A 150 14.61 3.19 -19.35
N ILE A 151 14.03 2.79 -20.49
CA ILE A 151 12.66 2.26 -20.53
C ILE A 151 12.55 0.94 -19.77
N ALA A 152 13.47 0.01 -19.99
CA ALA A 152 13.52 -1.27 -19.28
C ALA A 152 13.68 -1.06 -17.76
N LEU A 153 14.58 -0.15 -17.34
CA LEU A 153 14.80 0.19 -15.94
C LEU A 153 13.58 0.85 -15.30
N HIS A 154 12.82 1.67 -16.04
CA HIS A 154 11.55 2.23 -15.56
C HIS A 154 10.48 1.14 -15.39
N HIS A 155 10.39 0.16 -16.29
CA HIS A 155 9.49 -0.99 -16.12
C HIS A 155 9.88 -1.83 -14.90
N LEU A 156 11.17 -2.13 -14.74
CA LEU A 156 11.70 -2.82 -13.56
C LEU A 156 11.32 -2.05 -12.29
N HIS A 157 11.58 -0.74 -12.24
CA HIS A 157 11.23 0.14 -11.13
C HIS A 157 9.73 0.10 -10.81
N LEU A 158 8.88 0.20 -11.83
CA LEU A 158 7.43 0.21 -11.67
C LEU A 158 6.91 -1.07 -10.99
N HIS A 159 7.34 -2.24 -11.48
CA HIS A 159 6.87 -3.52 -10.96
C HIS A 159 7.49 -3.88 -9.61
N LEU A 160 8.76 -3.55 -9.38
CA LEU A 160 9.38 -3.69 -8.07
C LEU A 160 8.73 -2.78 -7.02
N ASN A 161 8.23 -1.59 -7.40
CA ASN A 161 7.48 -0.73 -6.47
C ASN A 161 6.06 -1.24 -6.21
N THR A 162 5.31 -1.55 -7.27
CA THR A 162 3.88 -1.89 -7.15
C THR A 162 3.65 -3.26 -6.55
N LEU A 163 4.31 -4.31 -7.08
CA LEU A 163 4.17 -5.68 -6.56
C LEU A 163 5.16 -5.97 -5.44
N GLY A 164 6.40 -5.49 -5.56
CA GLY A 164 7.44 -5.74 -4.56
C GLY A 164 7.25 -4.92 -3.30
N PHE A 165 7.50 -3.62 -3.35
CA PHE A 165 7.44 -2.77 -2.17
C PHE A 165 6.02 -2.67 -1.61
N VAL A 166 5.06 -2.19 -2.42
CA VAL A 166 3.68 -1.97 -1.97
C VAL A 166 2.95 -3.30 -1.82
N GLY A 167 3.01 -4.19 -2.82
CA GLY A 167 2.29 -5.46 -2.84
C GLY A 167 2.69 -6.42 -1.71
N LEU A 168 3.99 -6.71 -1.53
CA LEU A 168 4.46 -7.59 -0.44
C LEU A 168 4.14 -7.00 0.94
N THR A 169 4.32 -5.69 1.11
CA THR A 169 3.93 -5.00 2.36
C THR A 169 2.44 -5.17 2.60
N ALA A 170 1.61 -4.81 1.63
CA ALA A 170 0.16 -4.86 1.79
C ALA A 170 -0.36 -6.27 2.06
N VAL A 171 0.07 -7.29 1.31
CA VAL A 171 -0.41 -8.67 1.50
C VAL A 171 -0.02 -9.21 2.88
N SER A 172 1.18 -8.94 3.35
CA SER A 172 1.61 -9.35 4.68
C SER A 172 0.90 -8.58 5.81
N THR A 173 0.64 -7.29 5.64
CA THR A 173 -0.17 -6.49 6.57
C THR A 173 -1.62 -6.93 6.57
N LEU A 174 -2.24 -7.16 5.40
CA LEU A 174 -3.60 -7.65 5.27
C LEU A 174 -3.79 -8.98 6.01
N ALA A 175 -2.83 -9.90 5.87
CA ALA A 175 -2.87 -11.21 6.52
C ALA A 175 -2.94 -11.13 8.06
N VAL A 176 -2.39 -10.08 8.68
CA VAL A 176 -2.50 -9.85 10.14
C VAL A 176 -3.63 -8.90 10.51
N LEU A 177 -3.98 -7.97 9.62
CA LEU A 177 -4.93 -6.91 9.90
C LEU A 177 -6.38 -7.41 9.85
N LEU A 178 -6.75 -8.27 8.90
CA LEU A 178 -8.13 -8.78 8.85
C LEU A 178 -8.51 -9.58 10.11
N PRO A 179 -7.70 -10.55 10.59
CA PRO A 179 -7.95 -11.21 11.88
C PRO A 179 -8.09 -10.23 13.05
N THR A 180 -7.32 -9.14 13.03
CA THR A 180 -7.36 -8.08 14.06
C THR A 180 -8.67 -7.30 13.99
N VAL A 181 -9.13 -6.93 12.80
CA VAL A 181 -10.41 -6.25 12.58
C VAL A 181 -11.58 -7.15 12.97
N ALA A 182 -11.51 -8.43 12.64
CA ALA A 182 -12.55 -9.40 12.97
C ALA A 182 -12.57 -9.79 14.46
N GLY A 183 -11.57 -9.40 15.25
CA GLY A 183 -11.44 -9.81 16.65
C GLY A 183 -11.24 -11.33 16.83
N ARG A 184 -10.88 -12.05 15.75
CA ARG A 184 -10.83 -13.51 15.69
C ARG A 184 -9.47 -13.94 15.12
N PRO A 185 -8.51 -14.37 15.97
CA PRO A 185 -7.18 -14.78 15.53
C PRO A 185 -7.23 -15.94 14.52
N ASP A 186 -6.37 -15.90 13.48
CA ASP A 186 -6.12 -17.04 12.58
C ASP A 186 -4.73 -17.64 12.90
N PRO A 187 -4.67 -18.83 13.54
CA PRO A 187 -3.40 -19.49 13.86
C PRO A 187 -2.54 -19.83 12.64
N GLN A 188 -3.15 -19.91 11.44
CA GLN A 188 -2.48 -20.28 10.21
C GLN A 188 -1.83 -19.09 9.49
N VAL A 189 -1.98 -17.85 9.97
CA VAL A 189 -1.36 -16.66 9.36
C VAL A 189 0.16 -16.81 9.27
N GLY A 190 0.81 -17.14 10.38
CA GLY A 190 2.26 -17.31 10.43
C GLY A 190 2.79 -18.39 9.47
N PRO A 191 2.32 -19.65 9.60
CA PRO A 191 2.70 -20.74 8.68
C PRO A 191 2.45 -20.40 7.20
N ARG A 192 1.30 -19.80 6.89
CA ARG A 192 0.93 -19.43 5.52
C ARG A 192 1.89 -18.37 4.97
N LEU A 193 2.15 -17.29 5.71
CA LEU A 193 3.09 -16.25 5.30
C LEU A 193 4.50 -16.82 5.03
N ARG A 194 4.99 -17.79 5.82
CA ARG A 194 6.28 -18.43 5.54
C ARG A 194 6.27 -19.22 4.24
N ARG A 195 5.21 -20.01 4.02
CA ARG A 195 5.06 -20.85 2.82
C ARG A 195 4.87 -20.00 1.55
N ASP A 196 4.21 -18.87 1.68
CA ASP A 196 3.76 -18.04 0.56
C ASP A 196 4.82 -16.99 0.14
N LEU A 197 5.79 -16.66 1.01
CA LEU A 197 6.83 -15.67 0.72
C LEU A 197 7.69 -15.99 -0.51
N PRO A 198 8.21 -17.23 -0.71
CA PRO A 198 9.04 -17.54 -1.88
C PRO A 198 8.27 -17.33 -3.19
N TRP A 199 6.98 -17.69 -3.22
CA TRP A 199 6.12 -17.50 -4.37
C TRP A 199 5.91 -16.03 -4.70
N ALA A 200 5.68 -15.19 -3.68
CA ALA A 200 5.47 -13.76 -3.87
C ALA A 200 6.77 -13.04 -4.30
N ILE A 201 7.93 -13.41 -3.76
CA ILE A 201 9.24 -12.87 -4.18
C ILE A 201 9.55 -13.29 -5.60
N ALA A 202 9.50 -14.60 -5.90
CA ALA A 202 9.77 -15.11 -7.24
C ALA A 202 8.82 -14.51 -8.26
N GLY A 203 7.52 -14.45 -7.93
CA GLY A 203 6.52 -13.81 -8.76
C GLY A 203 6.85 -12.35 -9.06
N THR A 204 7.20 -11.57 -8.03
CA THR A 204 7.58 -10.16 -8.17
C THR A 204 8.79 -9.98 -9.08
N LEU A 205 9.87 -10.73 -8.83
CA LEU A 205 11.11 -10.60 -9.59
C LEU A 205 10.91 -11.01 -11.05
N LEU A 206 10.17 -12.10 -11.29
CA LEU A 206 9.84 -12.56 -12.65
C LEU A 206 8.95 -11.56 -13.40
N VAL A 207 7.94 -10.97 -12.74
CA VAL A 207 7.15 -9.88 -13.36
C VAL A 207 8.03 -8.67 -13.68
N ALA A 208 8.88 -8.26 -12.75
CA ALA A 208 9.66 -7.05 -12.93
C ALA A 208 10.74 -7.20 -14.00
N VAL A 209 11.47 -8.32 -14.01
CA VAL A 209 12.46 -8.65 -15.05
C VAL A 209 11.78 -8.95 -16.39
N GLY A 210 10.67 -9.68 -16.36
CA GLY A 210 9.95 -10.06 -17.57
C GLY A 210 9.36 -8.84 -18.30
N SER A 211 8.80 -7.89 -17.56
CA SER A 211 8.25 -6.65 -18.15
C SER A 211 9.35 -5.69 -18.64
N ALA A 212 10.56 -5.82 -18.12
CA ALA A 212 11.71 -5.01 -18.51
C ALA A 212 12.45 -5.56 -19.74
N TRP A 213 12.63 -6.89 -19.82
CA TRP A 213 13.48 -7.50 -20.85
C TRP A 213 12.90 -8.72 -21.57
N PHE A 214 12.06 -9.53 -20.91
CA PHE A 214 11.60 -10.79 -21.48
C PHE A 214 10.16 -11.15 -21.07
N GLY A 215 9.20 -10.69 -21.87
CA GLY A 215 7.76 -10.74 -21.59
C GLY A 215 7.20 -12.08 -21.06
N PRO A 216 7.60 -13.25 -21.58
CA PRO A 216 7.14 -14.54 -21.07
C PRO A 216 7.36 -14.77 -19.57
N LEU A 217 8.45 -14.24 -18.99
CA LEU A 217 8.68 -14.35 -17.54
C LEU A 217 7.63 -13.60 -16.73
N ALA A 218 7.04 -12.53 -17.27
CA ALA A 218 6.02 -11.78 -16.56
C ALA A 218 4.73 -12.60 -16.37
N TRP A 219 4.40 -13.47 -17.33
CA TRP A 219 3.27 -14.41 -17.20
C TRP A 219 3.52 -15.45 -16.12
N ILE A 220 4.71 -16.05 -16.10
CA ILE A 220 5.10 -17.00 -15.06
C ILE A 220 5.07 -16.31 -13.69
N GLY A 221 5.64 -15.11 -13.60
CA GLY A 221 5.64 -14.32 -12.38
C GLY A 221 4.24 -13.97 -11.88
N GLY A 222 3.34 -13.61 -12.79
CA GLY A 222 1.92 -13.38 -12.50
C GLY A 222 1.24 -14.63 -11.96
N ALA A 223 1.48 -15.80 -12.58
CA ALA A 223 0.95 -17.08 -12.12
C ALA A 223 1.45 -17.45 -10.71
N LEU A 224 2.73 -17.21 -10.39
CA LEU A 224 3.26 -17.44 -9.04
C LEU A 224 2.58 -16.54 -8.00
N TRP A 225 2.23 -15.30 -8.36
CA TRP A 225 1.52 -14.37 -7.49
C TRP A 225 0.06 -14.77 -7.22
N VAL A 226 -0.57 -15.56 -8.09
CA VAL A 226 -1.93 -16.07 -7.84
C VAL A 226 -1.96 -16.97 -6.59
N ILE A 227 -0.89 -17.74 -6.35
CA ILE A 227 -0.79 -18.68 -5.23
C ILE A 227 -1.04 -18.00 -3.86
N PRO A 228 -0.25 -16.99 -3.43
CA PRO A 228 -0.48 -16.30 -2.16
C PRO A 228 -1.85 -15.60 -2.09
N LEU A 229 -2.31 -15.00 -3.20
CA LEU A 229 -3.58 -14.26 -3.23
C LEU A 229 -4.78 -15.19 -3.04
N VAL A 230 -4.83 -16.30 -3.77
CA VAL A 230 -5.90 -17.29 -3.66
C VAL A 230 -5.89 -17.96 -2.28
N ARG A 231 -4.71 -18.32 -1.76
CA ARG A 231 -4.60 -18.93 -0.41
C ARG A 231 -5.08 -17.98 0.69
N LEU A 232 -4.73 -16.70 0.59
CA LEU A 232 -5.19 -15.68 1.53
C LEU A 232 -6.71 -15.48 1.41
N GLY A 233 -7.20 -15.22 0.20
CA GLY A 233 -8.62 -14.99 -0.08
C GLY A 233 -9.51 -16.18 0.31
N ALA A 234 -9.13 -17.41 -0.04
CA ALA A 234 -9.86 -18.62 0.32
C ALA A 234 -9.96 -18.80 1.84
N SER A 235 -8.89 -18.48 2.58
CA SER A 235 -8.96 -18.53 4.03
C SER A 235 -9.86 -17.45 4.62
N TRP A 236 -9.90 -16.26 4.01
CA TRP A 236 -10.79 -15.20 4.46
C TRP A 236 -12.25 -15.54 4.18
N LEU A 237 -12.56 -16.11 3.01
CA LEU A 237 -13.90 -16.62 2.72
C LEU A 237 -14.32 -17.73 3.69
N ARG A 238 -13.38 -18.57 4.14
CA ARG A 238 -13.68 -19.63 5.11
C ARG A 238 -13.90 -19.07 6.53
N LEU A 239 -13.03 -18.17 6.99
CA LEU A 239 -13.00 -17.74 8.39
C LEU A 239 -13.82 -16.49 8.65
N TYR A 240 -13.82 -15.53 7.71
CA TYR A 240 -14.25 -14.14 7.91
C TYR A 240 -15.32 -13.67 6.91
N ARG A 241 -16.06 -14.60 6.28
CA ARG A 241 -17.07 -14.27 5.26
C ARG A 241 -18.08 -13.20 5.70
N ALA A 242 -18.50 -13.26 6.97
CA ALA A 242 -19.51 -12.36 7.50
C ALA A 242 -18.97 -10.95 7.63
N GLU A 243 -17.71 -10.81 8.08
CA GLU A 243 -17.05 -9.52 8.25
C GLU A 243 -16.68 -8.88 6.92
N ILE A 244 -16.18 -9.66 5.95
CA ILE A 244 -15.81 -9.10 4.64
C ILE A 244 -17.03 -8.72 3.78
N LEU A 245 -18.20 -9.33 4.04
CA LEU A 245 -19.47 -8.99 3.38
C LEU A 245 -20.35 -8.06 4.24
N ALA A 246 -19.84 -7.57 5.38
CA ALA A 246 -20.59 -6.69 6.26
C ALA A 246 -20.89 -5.34 5.59
N ARG A 247 -21.99 -4.70 6.02
CA ARG A 247 -22.35 -3.35 5.57
C ARG A 247 -21.40 -2.27 6.14
N HIS A 248 -20.77 -2.57 7.27
CA HIS A 248 -19.97 -1.65 8.06
C HIS A 248 -18.66 -2.31 8.50
N GLY A 249 -17.74 -1.51 9.03
CA GLY A 249 -16.43 -1.93 9.49
C GLY A 249 -15.34 -1.83 8.44
N ALA A 250 -14.10 -2.09 8.85
CA ALA A 250 -12.93 -2.02 7.98
C ALA A 250 -12.77 -3.27 7.09
N ALA A 251 -13.31 -4.42 7.50
CA ALA A 251 -13.10 -5.71 6.84
C ALA A 251 -13.53 -5.74 5.35
N PRO A 252 -14.69 -5.16 4.95
CA PRO A 252 -15.07 -5.10 3.54
C PRO A 252 -14.07 -4.32 2.68
N LEU A 253 -13.51 -3.22 3.21
CA LEU A 253 -12.49 -2.42 2.51
C LEU A 253 -11.18 -3.20 2.35
N LEU A 254 -10.77 -3.97 3.36
CA LEU A 254 -9.58 -4.81 3.26
C LEU A 254 -9.76 -5.95 2.24
N ALA A 255 -10.97 -6.51 2.15
CA ALA A 255 -11.32 -7.50 1.14
C ALA A 255 -11.35 -6.89 -0.27
N ALA A 256 -11.96 -5.71 -0.43
CA ALA A 256 -11.93 -4.96 -1.69
C ALA A 256 -10.49 -4.66 -2.12
N ALA A 257 -9.61 -4.29 -1.20
CA ALA A 257 -8.20 -4.08 -1.51
C ALA A 257 -7.54 -5.35 -2.07
N LEU A 258 -7.69 -6.49 -1.41
CA LEU A 258 -7.14 -7.76 -1.92
C LEU A 258 -7.68 -8.10 -3.32
N GLY A 259 -9.00 -7.92 -3.52
CA GLY A 259 -9.65 -8.12 -4.82
C GLY A 259 -9.14 -7.15 -5.89
N GLY A 260 -8.93 -5.88 -5.54
CA GLY A 260 -8.39 -4.87 -6.45
C GLY A 260 -6.94 -5.12 -6.84
N LEU A 261 -6.12 -5.67 -5.94
CA LEU A 261 -4.76 -6.08 -6.27
C LEU A 261 -4.80 -7.21 -7.31
N ALA A 262 -5.59 -8.25 -7.05
CA ALA A 262 -5.79 -9.35 -8.00
C ALA A 262 -6.33 -8.86 -9.36
N LEU A 263 -7.32 -7.98 -9.35
CA LEU A 263 -7.90 -7.40 -10.56
C LEU A 263 -6.88 -6.57 -11.34
N SER A 264 -6.04 -5.78 -10.67
CA SER A 264 -4.98 -5.02 -11.33
C SER A 264 -3.97 -5.93 -12.05
N MET A 265 -3.67 -7.09 -11.47
CA MET A 265 -2.81 -8.10 -12.11
C MET A 265 -3.49 -8.74 -13.31
N ILE A 266 -4.79 -9.03 -13.23
CA ILE A 266 -5.59 -9.54 -14.35
C ILE A 266 -5.58 -8.54 -15.50
N PHE A 267 -5.84 -7.26 -15.23
CA PHE A 267 -5.75 -6.23 -16.26
C PHE A 267 -4.35 -6.12 -16.87
N GLY A 268 -3.31 -6.26 -16.04
CA GLY A 268 -1.91 -6.30 -16.50
C GLY A 268 -1.62 -7.44 -17.46
N ALA A 269 -2.13 -8.64 -17.14
CA ALA A 269 -2.01 -9.81 -18.00
C ALA A 269 -2.76 -9.64 -19.33
N ILE A 270 -3.99 -9.11 -19.29
CA ILE A 270 -4.80 -8.85 -20.49
C ILE A 270 -4.13 -7.81 -21.41
N ASN A 271 -3.47 -6.80 -20.84
CA ASN A 271 -2.85 -5.71 -21.61
C ASN A 271 -1.72 -6.17 -22.55
N VAL A 272 -1.18 -7.37 -22.34
CA VAL A 272 -0.10 -7.95 -23.18
C VAL A 272 -0.67 -8.63 -24.43
N ILE A 273 -1.96 -8.95 -24.45
CA ILE A 273 -2.63 -9.56 -25.60
C ILE A 273 -2.93 -8.44 -26.61
N PRO A 274 -2.40 -8.49 -27.86
CA PRO A 274 -2.72 -7.50 -28.88
C PRO A 274 -4.25 -7.40 -29.03
N ALA A 275 -4.79 -6.19 -28.91
CA ALA A 275 -6.22 -5.96 -28.93
C ALA A 275 -6.79 -6.39 -30.30
N ALA A 276 -7.31 -7.61 -30.40
CA ALA A 276 -8.23 -7.97 -31.47
C ALA A 276 -9.49 -7.10 -31.29
N GLY A 277 -9.82 -6.32 -32.31
CA GLY A 277 -10.76 -5.20 -32.25
C GLY A 277 -12.05 -5.49 -31.50
N ALA A 278 -12.14 -4.96 -30.27
CA ALA A 278 -13.35 -4.72 -29.45
C ALA A 278 -12.97 -4.27 -28.03
N PHE A 279 -11.81 -4.70 -27.53
CA PHE A 279 -11.35 -4.35 -26.17
C PHE A 279 -10.55 -3.06 -26.17
N ARG A 280 -11.04 -2.05 -25.44
CA ARG A 280 -10.27 -0.85 -25.09
C ARG A 280 -9.02 -1.28 -24.32
N ALA A 281 -7.88 -0.63 -24.56
CA ALA A 281 -6.64 -0.89 -23.81
C ALA A 281 -6.92 -0.80 -22.30
N THR A 282 -6.49 -1.81 -21.55
CA THR A 282 -6.69 -1.86 -20.11
C THR A 282 -5.69 -0.94 -19.41
N GLU A 283 -6.03 -0.50 -18.21
CA GLU A 283 -5.26 0.46 -17.43
C GLU A 283 -4.95 -0.10 -16.02
N PRO A 284 -4.00 -1.06 -15.93
CA PRO A 284 -3.72 -1.80 -14.69
C PRO A 284 -3.36 -0.88 -13.52
N ALA A 285 -2.60 0.18 -13.79
CA ALA A 285 -2.20 1.15 -12.77
C ALA A 285 -3.39 1.91 -12.16
N LEU A 286 -4.43 2.20 -12.95
CA LEU A 286 -5.62 2.90 -12.44
C LEU A 286 -6.53 1.97 -11.62
N ALA A 287 -6.60 0.69 -12.00
CA ALA A 287 -7.23 -0.35 -11.20
C ALA A 287 -6.48 -0.56 -9.87
N PHE A 288 -5.15 -0.57 -9.90
CA PHE A 288 -4.31 -0.66 -8.70
C PHE A 288 -4.55 0.51 -7.75
N VAL A 289 -4.65 1.74 -8.27
CA VAL A 289 -4.96 2.90 -7.45
C VAL A 289 -6.37 2.78 -6.86
N SER A 290 -7.40 2.73 -7.71
CA SER A 290 -8.78 2.89 -7.28
C SER A 290 -9.34 1.66 -6.55
N GLY A 291 -9.00 0.47 -7.05
CA GLY A 291 -9.49 -0.81 -6.53
C GLY A 291 -8.64 -1.37 -5.39
N PHE A 292 -7.37 -1.00 -5.28
CA PHE A 292 -6.47 -1.53 -4.25
C PHE A 292 -5.99 -0.47 -3.25
N MET A 293 -5.32 0.59 -3.69
CA MET A 293 -4.71 1.57 -2.78
C MET A 293 -5.73 2.33 -1.94
N LEU A 294 -6.81 2.83 -2.57
CA LEU A 294 -7.83 3.60 -1.87
C LEU A 294 -8.57 2.78 -0.79
N PRO A 295 -9.10 1.58 -1.09
CA PRO A 295 -9.73 0.76 -0.06
C PRO A 295 -8.73 0.26 0.99
N LEU A 296 -7.48 -0.04 0.61
CA LEU A 296 -6.44 -0.47 1.56
C LEU A 296 -6.19 0.60 2.63
N VAL A 297 -5.89 1.82 2.20
CA VAL A 297 -5.56 2.92 3.13
C VAL A 297 -6.79 3.34 3.93
N SER A 298 -7.98 3.37 3.32
CA SER A 298 -9.22 3.70 4.04
C SER A 298 -9.58 2.66 5.09
N GLY A 299 -9.46 1.37 4.76
CA GLY A 299 -9.71 0.26 5.68
C GLY A 299 -8.68 0.22 6.82
N ALA A 300 -7.39 0.35 6.49
CA ALA A 300 -6.33 0.37 7.49
C ALA A 300 -6.44 1.59 8.43
N ALA A 301 -6.72 2.78 7.89
CA ALA A 301 -6.95 3.97 8.69
C ALA A 301 -8.13 3.79 9.65
N SER A 302 -9.24 3.20 9.18
CA SER A 302 -10.42 2.94 10.02
C SER A 302 -10.10 2.08 11.25
N GLN A 303 -9.15 1.14 11.14
CA GLN A 303 -8.76 0.25 12.24
C GLN A 303 -7.62 0.79 13.12
N LEU A 304 -6.60 1.37 12.48
CA LEU A 304 -5.31 1.68 13.11
C LEU A 304 -5.20 3.13 13.60
N LEU A 305 -5.91 4.07 12.96
CA LEU A 305 -5.86 5.48 13.35
C LEU A 305 -6.26 5.70 14.82
N PRO A 306 -7.31 5.05 15.37
CA PRO A 306 -7.65 5.18 16.78
C PRO A 306 -6.47 4.79 17.69
N VAL A 307 -5.83 3.67 17.41
CA VAL A 307 -4.68 3.17 18.20
C VAL A 307 -3.48 4.11 18.13
N TRP A 308 -3.28 4.77 16.98
CA TRP A 308 -2.17 5.71 16.80
C TRP A 308 -2.42 7.08 17.40
N LEU A 309 -3.68 7.49 17.51
CA LEU A 309 -4.09 8.72 18.19
C LEU A 309 -4.03 8.56 19.70
N HIS A 310 -4.51 7.43 20.22
CA HIS A 310 -4.46 7.13 21.66
C HIS A 310 -3.78 5.77 21.90
N PRO A 311 -2.44 5.71 21.92
CA PRO A 311 -1.74 4.46 22.21
C PRO A 311 -2.10 3.91 23.60
N GLY A 312 -2.26 2.60 23.72
CA GLY A 312 -2.50 1.93 25.01
C GLY A 312 -3.61 0.90 24.98
N VAL A 313 -4.20 0.67 26.16
CA VAL A 313 -5.29 -0.28 26.37
C VAL A 313 -6.51 0.12 25.54
N GLN A 314 -7.14 -0.87 24.90
CA GLN A 314 -8.34 -0.65 24.12
C GLN A 314 -9.51 -0.26 25.03
N SER A 315 -10.12 0.87 24.75
CA SER A 315 -11.23 1.45 25.52
C SER A 315 -12.45 1.67 24.64
N SER A 316 -13.58 2.05 25.25
CA SER A 316 -14.80 2.43 24.52
C SER A 316 -14.56 3.52 23.48
N TRP A 317 -13.64 4.46 23.74
CA TRP A 317 -13.23 5.50 22.79
C TRP A 317 -12.68 4.89 21.48
N HIS A 318 -11.88 3.84 21.58
CA HIS A 318 -11.32 3.17 20.40
C HIS A 318 -12.41 2.49 19.57
N THR A 319 -13.32 1.78 20.23
CA THR A 319 -14.44 1.09 19.57
C THR A 319 -15.36 2.09 18.89
N GLU A 320 -15.75 3.15 19.59
CA GLU A 320 -16.61 4.21 19.06
C GLU A 320 -16.01 4.88 17.82
N LEU A 321 -14.72 5.23 17.86
CA LEU A 321 -14.06 5.84 16.71
C LEU A 321 -13.94 4.84 15.55
N ARG A 322 -13.67 3.55 15.79
CA ARG A 322 -13.67 2.51 14.75
C ARG A 322 -15.04 2.33 14.11
N ASP A 323 -16.10 2.33 14.90
CA ASP A 323 -17.46 2.19 14.40
C ASP A 323 -17.84 3.38 13.52
N ARG A 324 -17.52 4.61 13.97
CA ARG A 324 -17.73 5.83 13.17
C ARG A 324 -16.90 5.84 11.89
N LEU A 325 -15.63 5.45 11.93
CA LEU A 325 -14.77 5.38 10.74
C LEU A 325 -15.15 4.24 9.80
N GLY A 326 -15.62 3.11 10.35
CA GLY A 326 -16.06 1.92 9.64
C GLY A 326 -17.50 2.01 9.13
N HIS A 327 -18.28 3.00 9.55
CA HIS A 327 -19.65 3.17 9.10
C HIS A 327 -19.69 3.28 7.58
N TYR A 328 -20.66 2.60 6.95
CA TYR A 328 -20.72 2.42 5.48
C TYR A 328 -19.48 1.81 4.79
N GLY A 329 -18.62 1.10 5.53
CA GLY A 329 -17.42 0.45 4.96
C GLY A 329 -17.72 -0.51 3.80
N GLY A 330 -18.82 -1.25 3.87
CA GLY A 330 -19.27 -2.14 2.78
C GLY A 330 -19.68 -1.38 1.52
N ALA A 331 -20.41 -0.27 1.66
CA ALA A 331 -20.78 0.57 0.52
C ALA A 331 -19.54 1.16 -0.18
N ARG A 332 -18.60 1.69 0.61
CA ARG A 332 -17.33 2.22 0.08
C ARG A 332 -16.49 1.14 -0.61
N ALA A 333 -16.47 -0.08 -0.06
CA ALA A 333 -15.80 -1.21 -0.68
C ALA A 333 -16.36 -1.51 -2.08
N VAL A 334 -17.68 -1.55 -2.24
CA VAL A 334 -18.33 -1.73 -3.56
C VAL A 334 -17.98 -0.59 -4.51
N LEU A 335 -18.04 0.68 -4.06
CA LEU A 335 -17.74 1.83 -4.91
C LEU A 335 -16.27 1.84 -5.36
N PHE A 336 -15.32 1.49 -4.48
CA PHE A 336 -13.92 1.34 -4.86
C PHE A 336 -13.70 0.17 -5.83
N CYS A 337 -14.37 -0.96 -5.64
CA CYS A 337 -14.33 -2.08 -6.59
C CYS A 337 -14.85 -1.67 -7.97
N LEU A 338 -16.03 -1.05 -8.04
CA LEU A 338 -16.61 -0.56 -9.30
C LEU A 338 -15.72 0.50 -9.95
N GLY A 339 -15.20 1.44 -9.16
CA GLY A 339 -14.25 2.46 -9.63
C GLY A 339 -12.96 1.83 -10.18
N GLY A 340 -12.42 0.80 -9.51
CA GLY A 340 -11.26 0.04 -9.95
C GLY A 340 -11.48 -0.74 -11.25
N ILE A 341 -12.62 -1.41 -11.38
CA ILE A 341 -13.00 -2.10 -12.63
C ILE A 341 -13.12 -1.09 -13.77
N ALA A 342 -13.91 -0.03 -13.58
CA ALA A 342 -14.14 1.00 -14.59
C ALA A 342 -12.84 1.70 -15.00
N ALA A 343 -12.01 2.10 -14.03
CA ALA A 343 -10.74 2.73 -14.29
C ALA A 343 -9.77 1.78 -15.02
N GLY A 344 -9.75 0.49 -14.64
CA GLY A 344 -8.97 -0.55 -15.31
C GLY A 344 -9.43 -0.89 -16.72
N MET A 345 -10.69 -0.67 -17.05
CA MET A 345 -11.22 -0.74 -18.42
C MET A 345 -11.01 0.57 -19.22
N GLY A 346 -10.28 1.54 -18.66
CA GLY A 346 -10.00 2.82 -19.30
C GLY A 346 -11.17 3.81 -19.28
N HIS A 347 -12.14 3.66 -18.38
CA HIS A 347 -13.19 4.66 -18.18
C HIS A 347 -12.76 5.72 -17.16
N LYS A 348 -12.66 6.98 -17.62
CA LYS A 348 -12.24 8.13 -16.80
C LYS A 348 -13.08 8.33 -15.54
N TRP A 349 -14.38 8.03 -15.59
CA TRP A 349 -15.28 8.16 -14.45
C TRP A 349 -14.94 7.20 -13.30
N GLY A 350 -14.23 6.09 -13.55
CA GLY A 350 -13.79 5.18 -12.50
C GLY A 350 -12.87 5.85 -11.48
N LEU A 351 -11.97 6.72 -11.95
CA LEU A 351 -11.11 7.54 -11.07
C LEU A 351 -11.93 8.58 -10.29
N LEU A 352 -12.91 9.22 -10.92
CA LEU A 352 -13.79 10.18 -10.25
C LEU A 352 -14.64 9.51 -9.16
N LEU A 353 -15.12 8.30 -9.41
CA LEU A 353 -15.83 7.50 -8.42
C LEU A 353 -14.94 7.15 -7.23
N GLY A 354 -13.69 6.73 -7.51
CA GLY A 354 -12.68 6.51 -6.47
C GLY A 354 -12.40 7.78 -5.65
N ALA A 355 -12.25 8.93 -6.32
CA ALA A 355 -12.03 10.22 -5.68
C ALA A 355 -13.20 10.63 -4.78
N ALA A 356 -14.44 10.56 -5.30
CA ALA A 356 -15.64 10.89 -4.55
C ALA A 356 -15.80 9.99 -3.30
N THR A 357 -15.52 8.69 -3.46
CA THR A 357 -15.57 7.72 -2.35
C THR A 357 -14.48 8.00 -1.29
N LEU A 358 -13.28 8.39 -1.71
CA LEU A 358 -12.21 8.81 -0.80
C LEU A 358 -12.55 10.11 -0.06
N ILE A 359 -13.10 11.10 -0.77
CA ILE A 359 -13.57 12.37 -0.18
C ILE A 359 -14.67 12.10 0.85
N TRP A 360 -15.61 11.21 0.54
CA TRP A 360 -16.61 10.77 1.50
C TRP A 360 -15.97 10.21 2.77
N PHE A 361 -14.97 9.33 2.65
CA PHE A 361 -14.24 8.84 3.82
C PHE A 361 -13.51 9.96 4.58
N LEU A 362 -12.85 10.88 3.88
CA LEU A 362 -12.15 12.02 4.51
C LEU A 362 -13.10 12.89 5.34
N LEU A 363 -14.27 13.23 4.79
CA LEU A 363 -15.29 14.00 5.48
C LEU A 363 -15.82 13.24 6.71
N GLN A 364 -16.08 11.94 6.56
CA GLN A 364 -16.51 11.07 7.65
C GLN A 364 -15.44 10.98 8.75
N ALA A 365 -14.16 10.84 8.38
CA ALA A 365 -13.06 10.80 9.32
C ALA A 365 -12.90 12.13 10.07
N GLY A 366 -12.99 13.26 9.37
CA GLY A 366 -12.97 14.58 9.99
C GLY A 366 -14.11 14.76 11.01
N ALA A 367 -15.34 14.40 10.62
CA ALA A 367 -16.50 14.45 11.51
C ALA A 367 -16.34 13.54 12.74
N ALA A 368 -15.86 12.31 12.52
CA ALA A 368 -15.64 11.34 13.60
C ALA A 368 -14.57 11.82 14.60
N LEU A 369 -13.47 12.41 14.12
CA LEU A 369 -12.41 12.97 14.96
C LEU A 369 -12.89 14.19 15.78
N LEU A 370 -13.66 15.08 15.16
CA LEU A 370 -14.25 16.23 15.85
C LEU A 370 -15.19 15.78 16.98
N GLN A 371 -16.04 14.79 16.70
CA GLN A 371 -16.97 14.23 17.69
C GLN A 371 -16.23 13.49 18.82
N ALA A 372 -15.21 12.70 18.49
CA ALA A 372 -14.40 11.98 19.48
C ALA A 372 -13.66 12.94 20.41
N TYR A 373 -13.17 14.07 19.90
CA TYR A 373 -12.54 15.12 20.71
C TYR A 373 -13.52 15.77 21.69
N VAL A 374 -14.77 16.03 21.26
CA VAL A 374 -15.82 16.60 22.12
C VAL A 374 -16.22 15.63 23.23
N ILE A 375 -16.32 14.33 22.94
CA ILE A 375 -16.66 13.30 23.93
C ILE A 375 -15.55 13.17 24.98
N GLN A 376 -14.28 13.17 24.56
CA GLN A 376 -13.14 13.10 25.48
C GLN A 376 -13.09 14.27 26.47
N LYS A 377 -13.46 15.49 26.04
CA LYS A 377 -13.56 16.64 26.94
C LYS A 377 -14.66 16.49 28.00
N ARG A 378 -15.73 15.75 27.70
CA ARG A 378 -16.87 15.59 28.61
C ARG A 378 -16.66 14.46 29.64
N ASN A 379 -15.91 13.42 29.28
CA ASN A 379 -15.59 12.29 30.15
C ASN A 379 -14.08 12.01 30.12
N PRO A 380 -13.27 12.76 30.89
CA PRO A 380 -11.88 12.40 31.12
C PRO A 380 -11.86 11.13 31.96
N SER A 381 -11.61 9.99 31.32
CA SER A 381 -11.39 8.71 31.99
C SER A 381 -10.19 8.75 32.92
#